data_AF-A0A3Q0FUL4-F1
#
_entry.id   AF-A0A3Q0FUL4-F1
#
_cell.length_a   1.000
_cell.length_b   1.000
_cell.length_c   1.000
_cell.angle_alpha   90.00
_cell.angle_beta   90.00
_cell.angle_gamma   90.00
#
_symmetry.space_group_name_H-M   'P 1'
#
loop_
_entity.id
_entity.type
_entity.pdbx_description
1 polymer ?
#
loop_
_entity_poly.entity_id
_entity_poly.type
_entity_poly.pdbx_seq_one_letter_code
_entity_poly.pdbx_strand_id
1 'polypeptide(L)'
;MLALHAVTLLGLLVTASGLQCPKCLPWQGNCRDEVETCRLGQNFCVVQDLYVNPVMTSAMCVGGMALHSCGLLSRDVAVRLSGNSFCCTTDLCTNKSYASMPIPPGRPVCQSCVGSATACGPNSLTSPCPNSQDLCLQLSRHVLPGEEGDAVYKACGEQGPPEELLAMAVGPDLAYVHVQRCHGVGCNNGSFVKVPRGKPNGKLCYSCQETGAGECNNEQLRPMTCMGAMDQCLEVQTTDWYHPVTLLRGYASTDLCRSWELLGRLLLPADTLVHCCSGSLCNHAASCRDPLPLLLLPLVFLLLLVGAWSCAGGGNPGIRVHVQGPEDPGSWDMHTHKHRTKLSRIHTDT
;
A
#
# COMPACT_ATOMS: atom_id res chain seq x y z
N MET A 1 -30.96 19.67 -59.77
CA MET A 1 -29.85 18.76 -59.40
C MET A 1 -29.25 19.00 -58.01
N LEU A 2 -29.38 20.18 -57.39
CA LEU A 2 -28.88 20.42 -56.01
C LEU A 2 -29.74 19.82 -54.88
N ALA A 3 -31.05 19.63 -55.09
CA ALA A 3 -31.94 19.09 -54.06
C ALA A 3 -31.76 17.58 -53.81
N LEU A 4 -31.20 16.84 -54.78
CA LEU A 4 -31.02 15.39 -54.67
C LEU A 4 -29.75 14.98 -53.90
N HIS A 5 -28.81 15.91 -53.68
CA HIS A 5 -27.59 15.67 -52.92
C HIS A 5 -27.75 15.98 -51.42
N ALA A 6 -28.70 16.84 -51.05
CA ALA A 6 -29.01 17.13 -49.65
C ALA A 6 -29.71 15.96 -48.95
N VAL A 7 -30.55 15.21 -49.68
CA VAL A 7 -31.29 14.05 -49.13
C VAL A 7 -30.36 12.84 -48.93
N THR A 8 -29.32 12.67 -49.75
CA THR A 8 -28.31 11.60 -49.59
C THR A 8 -27.27 11.90 -48.50
N LEU A 9 -26.97 13.17 -48.22
CA LEU A 9 -26.11 13.53 -47.08
C LEU A 9 -26.83 13.46 -45.72
N LEU A 10 -28.16 13.63 -45.69
CA LEU A 10 -28.96 13.45 -44.47
C LEU A 10 -29.24 11.97 -44.13
N GLY A 11 -29.08 11.06 -45.09
CA GLY A 11 -29.25 9.61 -44.92
C GLY A 11 -28.02 8.86 -44.38
N LEU A 12 -26.88 9.55 -44.20
CA LEU A 12 -25.62 8.97 -43.71
C LEU A 12 -25.30 9.35 -42.25
N LEU A 13 -26.25 9.95 -41.53
CA LEU A 13 -26.23 9.94 -40.07
C LEU A 13 -26.68 8.54 -39.61
N VAL A 14 -25.85 7.54 -39.91
CA VAL A 14 -25.87 6.28 -39.15
C VAL A 14 -25.64 6.71 -37.71
N THR A 15 -26.70 6.64 -36.91
CA THR A 15 -26.57 6.66 -35.46
C THR A 15 -25.66 5.49 -35.13
N ALA A 16 -24.36 5.74 -34.97
CA ALA A 16 -23.44 4.76 -34.46
C ALA A 16 -23.92 4.50 -33.02
N SER A 17 -24.77 3.48 -32.86
CA SER A 17 -25.19 3.01 -31.56
C SER A 17 -23.93 2.68 -30.78
N GLY A 18 -23.71 3.35 -29.65
CA GLY A 18 -22.56 3.06 -28.79
C GLY A 18 -22.58 1.60 -28.36
N LEU A 19 -21.38 1.03 -28.14
CA LEU A 19 -21.21 -0.34 -27.65
C LEU A 19 -22.10 -0.57 -26.42
N GLN A 20 -22.82 -1.68 -26.38
CA GLN A 20 -23.65 -2.07 -25.25
C GLN A 20 -22.91 -3.07 -24.38
N CYS A 21 -22.71 -2.74 -23.12
CA CYS A 21 -22.12 -3.65 -22.15
C CYS A 21 -23.14 -3.97 -21.05
N PRO A 22 -23.06 -5.15 -20.42
CA PRO A 22 -23.83 -5.41 -19.20
C PRO A 22 -23.48 -4.34 -18.19
N LYS A 23 -24.49 -3.61 -17.75
CA LYS A 23 -24.38 -2.60 -16.71
C LYS A 23 -24.32 -3.34 -15.38
N CYS A 24 -23.11 -3.77 -15.08
CA CYS A 24 -22.77 -4.33 -13.79
C CYS A 24 -21.95 -3.30 -13.06
N LEU A 25 -22.52 -2.10 -12.87
CA LEU A 25 -21.69 -0.95 -12.58
C LEU A 25 -20.77 -1.26 -11.39
N PRO A 26 -19.45 -1.14 -11.55
CA PRO A 26 -18.55 -1.03 -10.42
C PRO A 26 -18.79 0.31 -9.69
N TRP A 27 -19.80 1.10 -10.11
CA TRP A 27 -20.04 2.47 -9.68
C TRP A 27 -21.53 2.89 -9.45
N GLN A 28 -22.56 2.04 -9.67
CA GLN A 28 -23.99 2.37 -9.51
C GLN A 28 -25.00 1.20 -9.80
N GLY A 29 -24.96 0.08 -9.08
CA GLY A 29 -26.13 -0.83 -8.97
C GLY A 29 -26.27 -2.03 -9.94
N ASN A 30 -27.38 -2.75 -9.75
CA ASN A 30 -27.59 -4.21 -9.85
C ASN A 30 -27.41 -4.84 -11.26
N CYS A 31 -26.59 -5.89 -11.33
CA CYS A 31 -26.18 -6.63 -12.53
C CYS A 31 -27.25 -7.43 -13.28
N ARG A 32 -28.53 -7.33 -12.91
CA ARG A 32 -29.58 -8.16 -13.50
C ARG A 32 -30.25 -7.43 -14.65
N ASP A 33 -29.93 -7.87 -15.87
CA ASP A 33 -30.58 -7.47 -17.12
C ASP A 33 -30.47 -5.96 -17.47
N GLU A 34 -29.66 -5.20 -16.73
CA GLU A 34 -29.34 -3.81 -17.05
C GLU A 34 -28.21 -3.75 -18.09
N VAL A 35 -28.43 -2.98 -19.14
CA VAL A 35 -27.46 -2.74 -20.22
C VAL A 35 -27.13 -1.25 -20.22
N GLU A 36 -25.84 -0.92 -20.29
CA GLU A 36 -25.39 0.46 -20.48
C GLU A 36 -24.88 0.64 -21.89
N THR A 37 -25.22 1.78 -22.49
CA THR A 37 -24.54 2.25 -23.70
C THR A 37 -23.26 2.94 -23.27
N CYS A 38 -22.13 2.37 -23.67
CA CYS A 38 -20.81 2.91 -23.42
C CYS A 38 -20.68 4.35 -23.95
N ARG A 39 -19.97 5.19 -23.19
CA ARG A 39 -19.70 6.58 -23.58
C ARG A 39 -18.79 6.64 -24.80
N LEU A 40 -18.77 7.78 -25.49
CA LEU A 40 -17.82 8.02 -26.59
C LEU A 40 -16.38 7.77 -26.11
N GLY A 41 -15.68 6.86 -26.80
CA GLY A 41 -14.32 6.43 -26.45
C GLY A 41 -14.24 5.16 -25.61
N GLN A 42 -15.36 4.67 -25.06
CA GLN A 42 -15.44 3.37 -24.38
C GLN A 42 -15.86 2.28 -25.38
N ASN A 43 -14.87 1.68 -26.04
CA ASN A 43 -15.10 0.72 -27.13
C ASN A 43 -14.94 -0.75 -26.70
N PHE A 44 -14.87 -1.01 -25.39
CA PHE A 44 -14.67 -2.34 -24.81
C PHE A 44 -15.62 -2.58 -23.64
N CYS A 45 -16.16 -3.78 -23.54
CA CYS A 45 -16.67 -4.32 -22.28
C CYS A 45 -15.53 -5.01 -21.54
N VAL A 46 -15.44 -4.81 -20.23
CA VAL A 46 -14.37 -5.35 -19.38
C VAL A 46 -14.97 -6.08 -18.20
N VAL A 47 -14.33 -7.18 -17.81
CA VAL A 47 -14.49 -7.79 -16.50
C VAL A 47 -13.15 -7.92 -15.81
N GLN A 48 -13.10 -7.52 -14.55
CA GLN A 48 -11.94 -7.64 -13.69
C GLN A 48 -12.29 -8.45 -12.46
N ASP A 49 -11.38 -9.36 -12.10
CA ASP A 49 -11.39 -10.08 -10.84
C ASP A 49 -10.16 -9.67 -10.05
N LEU A 50 -10.38 -8.93 -8.96
CA LEU A 50 -9.35 -8.35 -8.11
C LEU A 50 -9.19 -9.18 -6.84
N TYR A 51 -7.94 -9.28 -6.38
CA TYR A 51 -7.57 -9.99 -5.17
C TYR A 51 -6.46 -9.26 -4.40
N VAL A 52 -6.48 -9.41 -3.08
CA VAL A 52 -5.43 -9.02 -2.14
C VAL A 52 -5.03 -10.29 -1.42
N ASN A 53 -4.05 -11.01 -1.96
CA ASN A 53 -3.64 -12.29 -1.39
C ASN A 53 -3.03 -12.07 0.01
N PRO A 54 -3.46 -12.80 1.07
CA PRO A 54 -4.53 -13.81 1.11
C PRO A 54 -5.91 -13.30 1.57
N VAL A 55 -6.03 -12.02 1.94
CA VAL A 55 -7.24 -11.48 2.57
C VAL A 55 -8.49 -11.50 1.67
N MET A 56 -8.34 -11.08 0.42
CA MET A 56 -9.43 -10.96 -0.55
C MET A 56 -9.14 -11.88 -1.72
N THR A 57 -9.97 -12.90 -1.93
CA THR A 57 -9.75 -13.94 -2.95
C THR A 57 -10.39 -13.58 -4.29
N SER A 58 -11.51 -12.85 -4.27
CA SER A 58 -12.18 -12.40 -5.49
C SER A 58 -13.13 -11.24 -5.21
N ALA A 59 -12.91 -10.13 -5.90
CA ALA A 59 -13.80 -8.98 -6.01
C ALA A 59 -13.98 -8.64 -7.49
N MET A 60 -15.21 -8.72 -7.98
CA MET A 60 -15.51 -8.61 -9.41
C MET A 60 -16.04 -7.23 -9.77
N CYS A 61 -15.61 -6.75 -10.94
CA CYS A 61 -16.04 -5.50 -11.57
C CYS A 61 -16.34 -5.74 -13.05
N VAL A 62 -17.47 -5.25 -13.56
CA VAL A 62 -17.84 -5.43 -14.97
C VAL A 62 -18.37 -4.11 -15.54
N GLY A 63 -17.98 -3.70 -16.74
CA GLY A 63 -18.55 -2.48 -17.35
C GLY A 63 -17.87 -2.04 -18.65
N GLY A 64 -18.26 -0.87 -19.18
CA GLY A 64 -17.65 -0.26 -20.35
C GLY A 64 -16.34 0.49 -20.07
N MET A 65 -15.31 0.32 -20.92
CA MET A 65 -14.01 1.02 -20.81
C MET A 65 -13.40 1.43 -22.15
N ALA A 66 -12.46 2.37 -22.09
CA ALA A 66 -11.64 2.80 -23.22
C ALA A 66 -10.47 1.82 -23.51
N LEU A 67 -10.04 1.74 -24.77
CA LEU A 67 -9.04 0.79 -25.30
C LEU A 67 -7.74 0.71 -24.47
N HIS A 68 -7.26 1.84 -23.94
CA HIS A 68 -5.96 1.87 -23.23
C HIS A 68 -6.00 1.18 -21.85
N SER A 69 -7.16 0.72 -21.41
CA SER A 69 -7.41 0.15 -20.08
C SER A 69 -7.76 -1.33 -20.10
N CYS A 70 -7.51 -2.06 -21.20
CA CYS A 70 -7.61 -3.52 -21.23
C CYS A 70 -6.40 -4.20 -20.56
N GLY A 71 -6.20 -3.86 -19.30
CA GLY A 71 -5.27 -4.41 -18.32
C GLY A 71 -5.86 -4.13 -16.93
N LEU A 72 -5.13 -4.43 -15.85
CA LEU A 72 -5.49 -3.91 -14.52
C LEU A 72 -5.60 -2.37 -14.60
N LEU A 73 -6.69 -1.78 -14.09
CA LEU A 73 -6.87 -0.33 -14.18
C LEU A 73 -5.70 0.37 -13.50
N SER A 74 -5.30 1.55 -13.98
CA SER A 74 -4.37 2.41 -13.24
C SER A 74 -4.86 2.70 -11.82
N ARG A 75 -6.18 2.67 -11.59
CA ARG A 75 -6.81 2.77 -10.28
C ARG A 75 -6.57 1.53 -9.41
N ASP A 76 -6.61 0.34 -10.00
CA ASP A 76 -6.31 -0.92 -9.31
C ASP A 76 -4.81 -1.02 -9.00
N VAL A 77 -3.96 -0.47 -9.87
CA VAL A 77 -2.52 -0.30 -9.62
C VAL A 77 -2.26 0.75 -8.53
N ALA A 78 -3.02 1.85 -8.50
CA ALA A 78 -2.93 2.87 -7.46
C ALA A 78 -3.40 2.36 -6.09
N VAL A 79 -4.45 1.53 -6.07
CA VAL A 79 -4.94 0.83 -4.86
C VAL A 79 -4.22 -0.52 -4.65
N ARG A 80 -3.21 -0.84 -5.46
CA ARG A 80 -2.30 -2.01 -5.34
C ARG A 80 -3.00 -3.36 -5.21
N LEU A 81 -4.06 -3.53 -5.98
CA LEU A 81 -4.78 -4.78 -6.14
C LEU A 81 -4.11 -5.60 -7.24
N SER A 82 -4.00 -6.90 -7.01
CA SER A 82 -3.64 -7.85 -8.08
C SER A 82 -4.93 -8.34 -8.72
N GLY A 83 -4.89 -8.74 -9.99
CA GLY A 83 -6.12 -9.19 -10.64
C GLY A 83 -5.96 -9.65 -12.07
N ASN A 84 -7.01 -10.28 -12.55
CA ASN A 84 -7.14 -10.70 -13.95
C ASN A 84 -8.19 -9.84 -14.63
N SER A 85 -7.96 -9.49 -15.90
CA SER A 85 -8.89 -8.70 -16.69
C SER A 85 -9.21 -9.41 -18.00
N PHE A 86 -10.49 -9.41 -18.38
CA PHE A 86 -10.98 -9.89 -19.66
C PHE A 86 -11.70 -8.75 -20.38
N CYS A 87 -11.43 -8.53 -21.67
CA CYS A 87 -12.10 -7.50 -22.44
C CYS A 87 -12.59 -8.02 -23.79
N CYS A 88 -13.64 -7.39 -24.30
CA CYS A 88 -14.21 -7.71 -25.61
C CYS A 88 -14.90 -6.47 -26.21
N THR A 89 -15.11 -6.47 -27.53
CA THR A 89 -15.54 -5.28 -28.30
C THR A 89 -16.93 -5.40 -28.91
N THR A 90 -17.66 -6.48 -28.62
CA THR A 90 -18.99 -6.73 -29.18
C THR A 90 -20.06 -6.54 -28.12
N ASP A 91 -21.28 -6.20 -28.55
CA ASP A 91 -22.38 -5.97 -27.62
C ASP A 91 -22.60 -7.19 -26.70
N LEU A 92 -22.69 -6.92 -25.39
CA LEU A 92 -22.99 -7.88 -24.33
C LEU A 92 -22.05 -9.09 -24.27
N CYS A 93 -20.82 -8.94 -24.76
CA CYS A 93 -19.85 -10.02 -24.90
C CYS A 93 -19.38 -10.65 -23.57
N THR A 94 -19.54 -9.94 -22.45
CA THR A 94 -19.16 -10.43 -21.11
C THR A 94 -20.25 -11.28 -20.44
N ASN A 95 -21.48 -11.30 -20.99
CA ASN A 95 -22.63 -12.00 -20.41
C ASN A 95 -22.40 -13.53 -20.29
N LYS A 96 -21.68 -14.13 -21.23
CA LYS A 96 -21.42 -15.58 -21.25
C LYS A 96 -20.31 -16.03 -20.30
N SER A 97 -19.49 -15.12 -19.79
CA SER A 97 -18.31 -15.48 -18.99
C SER A 97 -18.61 -15.65 -17.50
N TYR A 98 -19.72 -15.06 -17.00
CA TYR A 98 -20.01 -14.99 -15.56
C TYR A 98 -21.39 -15.53 -15.15
N ALA A 99 -22.37 -15.57 -16.07
CA ALA A 99 -23.74 -15.98 -15.76
C ALA A 99 -23.97 -17.50 -15.64
N SER A 100 -22.96 -18.33 -15.91
CA SER A 100 -23.19 -19.77 -16.14
C SER A 100 -22.14 -20.72 -15.57
N MET A 101 -21.42 -20.35 -14.50
CA MET A 101 -20.77 -21.37 -13.69
C MET A 101 -21.82 -22.00 -12.77
N PRO A 102 -22.13 -23.31 -12.90
CA PRO A 102 -23.02 -23.99 -11.97
C PRO A 102 -22.42 -23.79 -10.57
N ILE A 103 -23.15 -23.12 -9.67
CA ILE A 103 -22.72 -22.95 -8.29
C ILE A 103 -22.61 -24.36 -7.70
N PRO A 104 -21.40 -24.84 -7.37
CA PRO A 104 -21.27 -26.13 -6.72
C PRO A 104 -21.98 -26.03 -5.36
N PRO A 105 -22.81 -27.01 -4.98
CA PRO A 105 -23.49 -26.98 -3.70
C PRO A 105 -22.47 -26.87 -2.56
N GLY A 106 -22.73 -25.97 -1.61
CA GLY A 106 -21.86 -25.76 -0.44
C GLY A 106 -20.81 -24.67 -0.56
N ARG A 107 -20.78 -23.88 -1.65
CA ARG A 107 -19.93 -22.68 -1.72
C ARG A 107 -20.64 -21.45 -1.14
N PRO A 108 -19.94 -20.59 -0.38
CA PRO A 108 -20.48 -19.32 0.08
C PRO A 108 -20.79 -18.42 -1.12
N VAL A 109 -21.81 -17.59 -0.98
CA VAL A 109 -22.24 -16.62 -1.99
C VAL A 109 -22.21 -15.25 -1.34
N CYS A 110 -21.39 -14.35 -1.89
CA CYS A 110 -21.10 -13.06 -1.26
C CYS A 110 -21.38 -11.92 -2.23
N GLN A 111 -21.65 -10.72 -1.70
CA GLN A 111 -21.68 -9.54 -2.54
C GLN A 111 -20.28 -9.25 -3.08
N SER A 112 -20.22 -8.77 -4.32
CA SER A 112 -19.03 -8.50 -5.09
C SER A 112 -19.13 -7.11 -5.69
N CYS A 113 -18.20 -6.23 -5.33
CA CYS A 113 -18.15 -4.85 -5.81
C CYS A 113 -16.80 -4.21 -5.49
N VAL A 114 -16.35 -3.29 -6.34
CA VAL A 114 -15.23 -2.39 -6.04
C VAL A 114 -15.60 -1.00 -6.47
N GLY A 115 -15.64 -0.07 -5.52
CA GLY A 115 -15.87 1.31 -5.85
C GLY A 115 -16.14 2.21 -4.67
N SER A 116 -16.91 3.29 -4.86
CA SER A 116 -17.25 4.24 -3.80
C SER A 116 -18.32 3.66 -2.87
N ALA A 117 -18.57 4.35 -1.76
CA ALA A 117 -19.69 4.03 -0.86
C ALA A 117 -21.05 4.01 -1.57
N THR A 118 -21.24 4.89 -2.56
CA THR A 118 -22.47 4.96 -3.37
C THR A 118 -22.55 3.86 -4.42
N ALA A 119 -21.40 3.46 -4.96
CA ALA A 119 -21.27 2.38 -5.92
C ALA A 119 -21.57 1.01 -5.30
N CYS A 120 -20.93 0.72 -4.18
CA CYS A 120 -20.99 -0.55 -3.47
C CYS A 120 -22.01 -0.50 -2.33
N GLY A 121 -23.25 -0.16 -2.69
CA GLY A 121 -24.38 -0.13 -1.77
C GLY A 121 -24.85 -1.53 -1.33
N PRO A 122 -25.94 -1.62 -0.54
CA PRO A 122 -26.44 -2.88 0.02
C PRO A 122 -26.98 -3.87 -1.05
N ASN A 123 -27.15 -3.42 -2.29
CA ASN A 123 -27.70 -4.20 -3.40
C ASN A 123 -26.63 -4.58 -4.44
N SER A 124 -25.37 -4.72 -4.01
CA SER A 124 -24.30 -5.20 -4.89
C SER A 124 -24.57 -6.62 -5.38
N LEU A 125 -24.06 -6.95 -6.57
CA LEU A 125 -24.21 -8.28 -7.17
C LEU A 125 -23.65 -9.34 -6.22
N THR A 126 -24.29 -10.50 -6.15
CA THR A 126 -23.73 -11.66 -5.48
C THR A 126 -23.06 -12.63 -6.44
N SER A 127 -21.89 -13.14 -6.07
CA SER A 127 -21.17 -14.19 -6.79
C SER A 127 -20.77 -15.34 -5.84
N PRO A 128 -20.71 -16.59 -6.33
CA PRO A 128 -20.18 -17.69 -5.54
C PRO A 128 -18.69 -17.51 -5.32
N CYS A 129 -18.20 -17.90 -4.15
CA CYS A 129 -16.78 -17.81 -3.83
C CYS A 129 -15.94 -18.87 -4.56
N PRO A 130 -14.68 -18.57 -4.88
CA PRO A 130 -13.76 -19.54 -5.46
C PRO A 130 -13.53 -20.75 -4.56
N ASN A 131 -13.41 -20.55 -3.24
CA ASN A 131 -13.21 -21.64 -2.28
C ASN A 131 -14.44 -21.83 -1.39
N SER A 132 -14.68 -23.08 -0.98
CA SER A 132 -15.78 -23.42 -0.06
C SER A 132 -15.55 -22.93 1.38
N GLN A 133 -14.31 -22.60 1.72
CA GLN A 133 -13.91 -22.10 3.04
C GLN A 133 -13.89 -20.56 3.13
N ASP A 134 -14.11 -19.87 2.00
CA ASP A 134 -14.12 -18.41 1.97
C ASP A 134 -15.28 -17.85 2.82
N LEU A 135 -15.09 -16.63 3.30
CA LEU A 135 -16.11 -15.83 3.98
C LEU A 135 -16.48 -14.63 3.11
N CYS A 136 -17.65 -14.06 3.36
CA CYS A 136 -17.99 -12.78 2.75
C CYS A 136 -17.22 -11.67 3.44
N LEU A 137 -16.56 -10.85 2.64
CA LEU A 137 -15.67 -9.79 3.08
C LEU A 137 -16.21 -8.43 2.62
N GLN A 138 -16.15 -7.45 3.52
CA GLN A 138 -16.33 -6.04 3.22
C GLN A 138 -15.10 -5.27 3.69
N LEU A 139 -14.47 -4.50 2.80
CA LEU A 139 -13.33 -3.66 3.11
C LEU A 139 -13.69 -2.20 2.85
N SER A 140 -13.55 -1.33 3.85
CA SER A 140 -13.65 0.12 3.70
C SER A 140 -12.27 0.74 3.81
N ARG A 141 -11.87 1.53 2.82
CA ARG A 141 -10.58 2.20 2.74
C ARG A 141 -10.78 3.70 2.75
N HIS A 142 -10.05 4.39 3.62
CA HIS A 142 -9.91 5.84 3.66
C HIS A 142 -8.43 6.18 3.65
N VAL A 143 -8.03 7.14 2.83
CA VAL A 143 -6.62 7.50 2.64
C VAL A 143 -6.30 8.90 3.12
N LEU A 144 -5.01 9.20 3.24
CA LEU A 144 -4.53 10.54 3.55
C LEU A 144 -4.86 11.52 2.40
N PRO A 145 -4.99 12.83 2.69
CA PRO A 145 -5.13 13.85 1.65
C PRO A 145 -4.00 13.79 0.62
N GLY A 146 -4.35 14.01 -0.65
CA GLY A 146 -3.40 13.92 -1.77
C GLY A 146 -3.33 12.54 -2.42
N GLU A 147 -3.82 11.50 -1.75
CA GLU A 147 -3.96 10.15 -2.30
C GLU A 147 -5.34 9.93 -2.95
N GLU A 148 -5.43 8.92 -3.83
CA GLU A 148 -6.71 8.59 -4.48
C GLU A 148 -7.69 7.94 -3.50
N GLY A 149 -8.89 8.54 -3.42
CA GLY A 149 -9.81 8.56 -2.27
C GLY A 149 -10.47 7.26 -1.79
N ASP A 150 -11.63 7.43 -1.14
CA ASP A 150 -12.31 6.38 -0.40
C ASP A 150 -12.85 5.27 -1.30
N ALA A 151 -12.68 4.03 -0.84
CA ALA A 151 -13.12 2.85 -1.56
C ALA A 151 -13.79 1.83 -0.64
N VAL A 152 -14.72 1.07 -1.22
CA VAL A 152 -15.40 -0.08 -0.66
C VAL A 152 -15.14 -1.26 -1.57
N TYR A 153 -14.77 -2.38 -0.95
CA TYR A 153 -14.66 -3.67 -1.61
C TYR A 153 -15.64 -4.61 -0.93
N LYS A 154 -16.45 -5.28 -1.75
CA LYS A 154 -17.26 -6.43 -1.35
C LYS A 154 -16.73 -7.61 -2.12
N ALA A 155 -16.42 -8.69 -1.41
CA ALA A 155 -15.64 -9.77 -1.98
C ALA A 155 -15.87 -11.08 -1.25
N CYS A 156 -15.31 -12.14 -1.82
CA CYS A 156 -14.93 -13.34 -1.07
C CYS A 156 -13.53 -13.12 -0.48
N GLY A 157 -13.29 -13.68 0.71
CA GLY A 157 -12.01 -13.59 1.39
C GLY A 157 -11.70 -14.81 2.23
N GLU A 158 -10.44 -15.00 2.57
CA GLU A 158 -10.03 -16.10 3.45
C GLU A 158 -10.53 -15.89 4.89
N GLN A 159 -10.43 -16.96 5.68
CA GLN A 159 -10.73 -16.91 7.11
C GLN A 159 -9.83 -15.92 7.83
N GLY A 160 -10.36 -15.30 8.87
CA GLY A 160 -9.65 -14.32 9.68
C GLY A 160 -10.52 -13.80 10.81
N PRO A 161 -10.06 -12.76 11.52
CA PRO A 161 -10.89 -12.09 12.52
C PRO A 161 -12.20 -11.59 11.89
N PRO A 162 -13.31 -11.59 12.66
CA PRO A 162 -14.58 -11.07 12.17
C PRO A 162 -14.50 -9.58 11.81
N GLU A 163 -13.61 -8.85 12.48
CA GLU A 163 -13.37 -7.44 12.25
C GLU A 163 -11.88 -7.12 12.47
N GLU A 164 -11.28 -6.34 11.58
CA GLU A 164 -9.91 -5.82 11.69
C GLU A 164 -9.90 -4.33 11.35
N LEU A 165 -9.08 -3.56 12.05
CA LEU A 165 -8.90 -2.14 11.78
C LEU A 165 -7.42 -1.80 11.72
N LEU A 166 -6.92 -1.58 10.50
CA LEU A 166 -5.62 -1.01 10.27
C LEU A 166 -5.80 0.50 10.13
N ALA A 167 -5.28 1.28 11.07
CA ALA A 167 -5.40 2.72 11.06
C ALA A 167 -4.05 3.38 11.28
N MET A 168 -3.83 4.51 10.63
CA MET A 168 -2.71 5.41 10.87
C MET A 168 -3.15 6.86 10.81
N ALA A 169 -2.43 7.70 11.54
CA ALA A 169 -2.67 9.12 11.57
C ALA A 169 -1.36 9.89 11.45
N VAL A 170 -1.40 10.93 10.62
CA VAL A 170 -0.32 11.89 10.39
C VAL A 170 -0.92 13.28 10.56
N GLY A 171 -0.39 14.07 11.48
CA GLY A 171 -1.00 15.37 11.82
C GLY A 171 -2.49 15.26 12.19
N PRO A 172 -3.37 16.09 11.59
CA PRO A 172 -4.82 16.01 11.74
C PRO A 172 -5.49 14.91 10.88
N ASP A 173 -4.74 14.27 9.99
CA ASP A 173 -5.27 13.37 8.97
C ASP A 173 -5.26 11.91 9.41
N LEU A 174 -6.29 11.16 9.04
CA LEU A 174 -6.49 9.76 9.37
C LEU A 174 -6.57 8.96 8.07
N ALA A 175 -5.94 7.80 8.03
CA ALA A 175 -6.12 6.81 7.00
C ALA A 175 -6.39 5.45 7.65
N TYR A 176 -7.26 4.65 7.05
CA TYR A 176 -7.59 3.34 7.58
C TYR A 176 -8.11 2.36 6.52
N VAL A 177 -7.90 1.09 6.82
CA VAL A 177 -8.54 -0.06 6.19
C VAL A 177 -9.32 -0.77 7.29
N HIS A 178 -10.63 -0.84 7.11
CA HIS A 178 -11.54 -1.55 7.99
C HIS A 178 -12.08 -2.77 7.27
N VAL A 179 -11.90 -3.95 7.85
CA VAL A 179 -12.29 -5.23 7.25
C VAL A 179 -13.35 -5.87 8.13
N GLN A 180 -14.44 -6.32 7.52
CA GLN A 180 -15.49 -7.12 8.14
C GLN A 180 -15.66 -8.43 7.40
N ARG A 181 -15.79 -9.52 8.15
CA ARG A 181 -16.02 -10.86 7.63
C ARG A 181 -17.28 -11.45 8.24
N CYS A 182 -18.05 -12.16 7.43
CA CYS A 182 -19.29 -12.75 7.89
C CYS A 182 -19.62 -14.07 7.18
N HIS A 183 -20.47 -14.85 7.85
CA HIS A 183 -21.07 -16.05 7.29
C HIS A 183 -22.49 -15.78 6.82
N GLY A 184 -22.92 -16.49 5.78
CA GLY A 184 -24.25 -16.40 5.21
C GLY A 184 -24.26 -15.75 3.84
N VAL A 185 -25.36 -15.96 3.12
CA VAL A 185 -25.49 -15.49 1.75
C VAL A 185 -25.59 -13.97 1.72
N GLY A 186 -24.65 -13.31 1.03
CA GLY A 186 -24.65 -11.87 0.82
C GLY A 186 -24.60 -11.04 2.11
N CYS A 187 -24.05 -11.58 3.20
CA CYS A 187 -24.05 -10.92 4.51
C CYS A 187 -23.19 -9.65 4.55
N ASN A 188 -22.26 -9.47 3.59
CA ASN A 188 -21.43 -8.28 3.41
C ASN A 188 -22.21 -7.14 2.70
N ASN A 189 -23.44 -6.90 3.14
CA ASN A 189 -24.36 -5.91 2.57
C ASN A 189 -24.28 -4.54 3.25
N GLY A 190 -23.29 -4.31 4.10
CA GLY A 190 -23.08 -3.05 4.79
C GLY A 190 -22.79 -1.88 3.85
N SER A 191 -22.87 -0.68 4.41
CA SER A 191 -22.37 0.55 3.80
C SER A 191 -20.91 0.79 4.19
N PHE A 192 -20.26 1.75 3.53
CA PHE A 192 -18.94 2.24 3.95
C PHE A 192 -18.92 2.59 5.44
N VAL A 193 -17.90 2.11 6.15
CA VAL A 193 -17.74 2.33 7.58
C VAL A 193 -16.81 3.52 7.80
N LYS A 194 -17.35 4.59 8.38
CA LYS A 194 -16.54 5.74 8.80
C LYS A 194 -15.94 5.48 10.18
N VAL A 195 -14.63 5.33 10.23
CA VAL A 195 -13.91 5.09 11.50
C VAL A 195 -13.57 6.42 12.18
N PRO A 196 -14.02 6.65 13.44
CA PRO A 196 -13.62 7.82 14.20
C PRO A 196 -12.19 7.66 14.75
N ARG A 197 -11.46 8.77 14.90
CA ARG A 197 -10.10 8.78 15.51
C ARG A 197 -10.06 8.30 16.96
N GLY A 198 -11.17 8.40 17.68
CA GLY A 198 -11.25 8.11 19.11
C GLY A 198 -10.76 9.27 20.00
N LYS A 199 -10.58 8.97 21.29
CA LYS A 199 -10.11 9.93 22.31
C LYS A 199 -8.60 9.83 22.49
N PRO A 200 -7.92 10.87 23.02
CA PRO A 200 -6.51 10.78 23.39
C PRO A 200 -6.23 9.56 24.29
N ASN A 201 -5.22 8.76 23.96
CA ASN A 201 -4.87 7.55 24.70
C ASN A 201 -3.62 7.72 25.61
N GLY A 202 -3.07 8.94 25.67
CA GLY A 202 -1.93 9.28 26.54
C GLY A 202 -0.55 9.00 25.93
N LYS A 203 -0.47 8.31 24.79
CA LYS A 203 0.79 8.08 24.10
C LYS A 203 1.19 9.27 23.23
N LEU A 204 2.49 9.52 23.11
CA LEU A 204 3.05 10.59 22.29
C LEU A 204 3.92 10.00 21.17
N CYS A 205 3.80 10.53 19.95
CA CYS A 205 4.66 10.18 18.81
C CYS A 205 4.99 11.44 18.00
N TYR A 206 6.11 11.45 17.30
CA TYR A 206 6.40 12.49 16.33
C TYR A 206 5.56 12.32 15.07
N SER A 207 5.28 13.43 14.39
CA SER A 207 4.56 13.38 13.12
C SER A 207 5.10 14.37 12.09
N CYS A 208 5.14 13.91 10.84
CA CYS A 208 5.53 14.66 9.67
C CYS A 208 4.98 13.96 8.42
N GLN A 209 4.86 14.71 7.32
CA GLN A 209 4.61 14.17 6.00
C GLN A 209 5.53 14.90 5.03
N GLU A 210 6.30 14.15 4.26
CA GLU A 210 7.24 14.69 3.29
C GLU A 210 6.47 15.21 2.07
N THR A 211 6.69 16.48 1.71
CA THR A 211 6.15 17.08 0.47
C THR A 211 7.23 17.44 -0.54
N GLY A 212 8.49 17.10 -0.22
CA GLY A 212 9.68 17.43 -1.01
C GLY A 212 10.50 18.58 -0.42
N ALA A 213 10.09 19.15 0.72
CA ALA A 213 10.78 20.24 1.39
C ALA A 213 11.62 19.77 2.61
N GLY A 214 11.67 18.47 2.87
CA GLY A 214 12.42 17.90 3.98
C GLY A 214 11.71 18.01 5.33
N GLU A 215 10.38 18.04 5.36
CA GLU A 215 9.59 18.18 6.59
C GLU A 215 9.90 17.11 7.63
N CYS A 216 10.21 15.89 7.16
CA CYS A 216 10.54 14.77 8.02
C CYS A 216 12.01 14.75 8.49
N ASN A 217 12.87 15.57 7.89
CA ASN A 217 14.30 15.69 8.22
C ASN A 217 14.58 16.79 9.25
N ASN A 218 13.56 17.53 9.70
CA ASN A 218 13.71 18.61 10.66
C ASN A 218 14.00 18.06 12.07
N GLU A 219 14.96 18.64 12.79
CA GLU A 219 15.23 18.30 14.20
C GLU A 219 14.08 18.72 15.14
N GLN A 220 13.23 19.66 14.71
CA GLN A 220 12.11 20.21 15.48
C GLN A 220 10.77 19.58 15.12
N LEU A 221 10.72 18.25 15.01
CA LEU A 221 9.45 17.54 14.83
C LEU A 221 8.52 17.79 16.02
N ARG A 222 7.26 18.06 15.72
CA ARG A 222 6.26 18.29 16.77
C ARG A 222 5.75 16.94 17.28
N PRO A 223 5.83 16.70 18.61
CA PRO A 223 5.18 15.54 19.20
C PRO A 223 3.66 15.74 19.18
N MET A 224 2.93 14.66 19.04
CA MET A 224 1.47 14.64 19.01
C MET A 224 0.91 13.55 19.90
N THR A 225 -0.26 13.83 20.49
CA THR A 225 -0.99 12.83 21.28
C THR A 225 -1.69 11.85 20.36
N CYS A 226 -1.42 10.57 20.59
CA CYS A 226 -2.04 9.45 19.92
C CYS A 226 -3.51 9.32 20.33
N MET A 227 -4.33 8.79 19.41
CA MET A 227 -5.78 8.75 19.56
C MET A 227 -6.32 7.33 19.39
N GLY A 228 -7.35 7.00 20.17
CA GLY A 228 -8.07 5.74 20.06
C GLY A 228 -7.15 4.53 20.24
N ALA A 229 -7.33 3.53 19.37
CA ALA A 229 -6.54 2.30 19.34
C ALA A 229 -5.19 2.44 18.61
N MET A 230 -4.86 3.63 18.09
CA MET A 230 -3.58 3.87 17.43
C MET A 230 -2.52 4.18 18.48
N ASP A 231 -1.97 3.12 19.05
CA ASP A 231 -1.06 3.14 20.21
C ASP A 231 0.38 2.74 19.85
N GLN A 232 0.76 2.73 18.57
CA GLN A 232 2.13 2.51 18.10
C GLN A 232 2.66 3.77 17.44
N CYS A 233 3.93 4.13 17.66
CA CYS A 233 4.55 5.17 16.83
C CYS A 233 4.96 4.55 15.50
N LEU A 234 4.73 5.30 14.42
CA LEU A 234 4.91 4.88 13.04
C LEU A 234 5.97 5.75 12.36
N GLU A 235 6.83 5.11 11.58
CA GLU A 235 7.71 5.73 10.60
C GLU A 235 7.66 4.94 9.29
N VAL A 236 7.50 5.64 8.17
CA VAL A 236 7.48 5.04 6.85
C VAL A 236 8.61 5.63 6.02
N GLN A 237 9.45 4.76 5.47
CA GLN A 237 10.59 5.14 4.65
C GLN A 237 10.48 4.56 3.25
N THR A 238 11.22 5.10 2.29
CA THR A 238 11.43 4.45 0.99
C THR A 238 12.25 3.15 1.15
N THR A 239 12.08 2.20 0.23
CA THR A 239 12.88 0.96 0.19
C THR A 239 14.29 1.16 -0.39
N ASP A 240 14.68 2.38 -0.78
CA ASP A 240 16.04 2.66 -1.22
C ASP A 240 17.02 2.46 -0.05
N TRP A 241 17.67 1.30 -0.05
CA TRP A 241 18.58 0.91 1.03
C TRP A 241 19.81 1.82 1.15
N TYR A 242 20.21 2.47 0.06
CA TYR A 242 21.36 3.36 0.05
C TYR A 242 20.99 4.76 0.52
N HIS A 243 19.78 5.21 0.19
CA HIS A 243 19.27 6.54 0.51
C HIS A 243 17.82 6.47 1.02
N PRO A 244 17.59 5.91 2.22
CA PRO A 244 16.24 5.84 2.77
C PRO A 244 15.75 7.25 3.08
N VAL A 245 14.59 7.61 2.52
CA VAL A 245 13.92 8.88 2.77
C VAL A 245 12.70 8.60 3.65
N THR A 246 12.57 9.33 4.75
CA THR A 246 11.37 9.25 5.58
C THR A 246 10.23 9.97 4.87
N LEU A 247 9.20 9.21 4.48
CA LEU A 247 8.02 9.74 3.79
C LEU A 247 7.01 10.32 4.78
N LEU A 248 6.83 9.67 5.93
CA LEU A 248 5.96 10.16 6.99
C LEU A 248 6.31 9.58 8.36
N ARG A 249 5.87 10.29 9.38
CA ARG A 249 5.82 9.83 10.77
C ARG A 249 4.45 10.09 11.35
N GLY A 250 4.04 9.22 12.27
CA GLY A 250 2.75 9.35 12.91
C GLY A 250 2.54 8.31 13.98
N TYR A 251 1.28 7.92 14.14
CA TYR A 251 0.88 6.87 15.04
C TYR A 251 -0.13 5.94 14.37
N ALA A 252 -0.11 4.67 14.77
CA ALA A 252 -0.80 3.59 14.09
C ALA A 252 -1.41 2.58 15.07
N SER A 253 -2.43 1.87 14.60
CA SER A 253 -2.97 0.68 15.26
C SER A 253 -1.92 -0.43 15.30
N THR A 254 -1.99 -1.27 16.32
CA THR A 254 -1.16 -2.49 16.39
C THR A 254 -1.34 -3.40 15.17
N ASP A 255 -2.56 -3.51 14.62
CA ASP A 255 -2.84 -4.36 13.45
C ASP A 255 -2.09 -3.90 12.20
N LEU A 256 -2.00 -2.59 11.97
CA LEU A 256 -1.18 -2.04 10.89
C LEU A 256 0.29 -2.43 11.04
N CYS A 257 0.82 -2.39 12.26
CA CYS A 257 2.23 -2.69 12.52
C CYS A 257 2.58 -4.18 12.44
N ARG A 258 1.59 -5.08 12.56
CA ARG A 258 1.79 -6.54 12.47
C ARG A 258 1.55 -7.07 11.06
N SER A 259 0.53 -6.57 10.38
CA SER A 259 0.00 -7.14 9.13
C SER A 259 0.19 -6.20 7.94
N TRP A 260 1.21 -5.33 7.99
CA TRP A 260 1.42 -4.27 7.01
C TRP A 260 1.59 -4.82 5.58
N GLU A 261 2.18 -6.00 5.43
CA GLU A 261 2.45 -6.63 4.12
C GLU A 261 1.17 -6.97 3.35
N LEU A 262 0.05 -7.22 4.02
CA LEU A 262 -1.18 -7.68 3.37
C LEU A 262 -2.15 -6.55 3.09
N LEU A 263 -2.64 -5.90 4.16
CA LEU A 263 -3.65 -4.84 4.06
C LEU A 263 -3.04 -3.44 4.17
N GLY A 264 -1.86 -3.30 4.79
CA GLY A 264 -1.17 -2.01 4.90
C GLY A 264 -0.77 -1.44 3.53
N ARG A 265 -0.57 -2.30 2.52
CA ARG A 265 -0.31 -1.87 1.13
C ARG A 265 -1.45 -1.07 0.52
N LEU A 266 -2.69 -1.23 1.02
CA LEU A 266 -3.79 -0.37 0.59
C LEU A 266 -3.64 1.06 1.11
N LEU A 267 -2.87 1.30 2.17
CA LEU A 267 -2.72 2.61 2.80
C LEU A 267 -1.45 3.36 2.40
N LEU A 268 -0.39 2.65 2.00
CA LEU A 268 0.94 3.19 1.80
C LEU A 268 1.57 2.78 0.46
N PRO A 269 2.57 3.51 -0.06
CA PRO A 269 3.31 3.15 -1.26
C PRO A 269 4.08 1.80 -1.14
N ALA A 270 4.45 1.17 -2.27
CA ALA A 270 4.75 -0.29 -2.33
C ALA A 270 6.21 -0.52 -2.00
N ASP A 271 6.99 0.46 -2.44
CA ASP A 271 8.41 0.60 -2.21
C ASP A 271 8.61 1.38 -0.91
N THR A 272 7.93 0.95 0.16
CA THR A 272 8.08 1.52 1.50
C THR A 272 8.37 0.48 2.56
N LEU A 273 9.12 0.91 3.56
CA LEU A 273 9.42 0.17 4.77
C LEU A 273 8.64 0.81 5.92
N VAL A 274 7.87 -0.02 6.62
CA VAL A 274 7.09 0.39 7.79
C VAL A 274 7.84 0.01 9.06
N HIS A 275 8.15 0.99 9.88
CA HIS A 275 8.76 0.82 11.19
C HIS A 275 7.78 1.25 12.28
N CYS A 276 7.54 0.35 13.24
CA CYS A 276 6.70 0.62 14.39
C CYS A 276 7.45 0.41 15.71
N CYS A 277 7.09 1.20 16.72
CA CYS A 277 7.64 1.05 18.05
C CYS A 277 6.63 1.41 19.16
N SER A 278 6.78 0.75 20.31
CA SER A 278 5.82 0.85 21.42
C SER A 278 6.17 1.88 22.50
N GLY A 279 7.35 2.50 22.43
CA GLY A 279 7.69 3.61 23.34
C GLY A 279 6.97 4.91 22.97
N SER A 280 6.81 5.84 23.91
CA SER A 280 6.45 7.23 23.54
C SER A 280 7.65 7.90 22.87
N LEU A 281 7.39 8.68 21.82
CA LEU A 281 8.39 9.46 21.06
C LEU A 281 9.51 8.60 20.46
N CYS A 282 9.31 7.29 20.34
CA CYS A 282 10.33 6.36 19.85
C CYS A 282 10.58 6.46 18.34
N ASN A 283 9.71 7.14 17.59
CA ASN A 283 9.89 7.44 16.18
C ASN A 283 10.61 8.78 15.94
N HIS A 284 11.48 9.20 16.87
CA HIS A 284 12.37 10.33 16.62
C HIS A 284 13.46 9.91 15.63
N ALA A 285 13.85 10.83 14.73
CA ALA A 285 15.14 10.76 14.04
C ALA A 285 16.29 10.85 15.06
N ALA A 286 16.62 9.71 15.63
CA ALA A 286 17.92 9.39 16.19
C ALA A 286 17.99 7.86 16.21
N SER A 287 18.20 7.26 15.04
CA SER A 287 18.83 5.95 15.04
C SER A 287 20.11 6.12 15.84
N CYS A 288 20.19 5.43 16.98
CA CYS A 288 21.42 5.27 17.75
C CYS A 288 22.48 4.60 16.85
N ARG A 289 23.12 5.40 15.99
CA ARG A 289 24.53 5.30 15.71
C ARG A 289 25.19 6.49 16.39
N ASP A 290 25.10 6.54 17.71
CA ASP A 290 26.16 7.14 18.50
C ASP A 290 27.27 6.08 18.60
N PRO A 291 28.40 6.18 17.86
CA PRO A 291 29.58 5.38 18.13
C PRO A 291 30.32 5.80 19.41
N LEU A 292 29.69 6.57 20.31
CA LEU A 292 30.32 7.10 21.53
C LEU A 292 29.56 6.65 22.78
N PRO A 293 29.90 5.45 23.30
CA PRO A 293 30.52 5.45 24.63
C PRO A 293 31.75 4.53 24.74
N LEU A 294 32.12 3.81 23.67
CA LEU A 294 33.26 2.87 23.71
C LEU A 294 34.65 3.53 23.55
N LEU A 295 34.72 4.79 23.13
CA LEU A 295 35.98 5.55 23.04
C LEU A 295 36.41 6.21 24.35
N LEU A 296 35.51 6.34 25.34
CA LEU A 296 35.86 6.88 26.65
C LEU A 296 36.33 5.78 27.64
N LEU A 297 35.93 4.53 27.43
CA LEU A 297 36.43 3.40 28.22
C LEU A 297 37.96 3.22 28.17
N PRO A 298 38.63 3.23 26.99
CA PRO A 298 40.07 3.08 26.94
C PRO A 298 40.81 4.29 27.50
N LEU A 299 40.24 5.50 27.44
CA LEU A 299 40.84 6.73 27.99
C LEU A 299 40.78 6.76 29.52
N VAL A 300 39.68 6.29 30.10
CA VAL A 300 39.58 6.08 31.56
C VAL A 300 40.51 4.95 32.01
N PHE A 301 40.62 3.85 31.25
CA PHE A 301 41.60 2.79 31.53
C PHE A 301 43.04 3.29 31.42
N LEU A 302 43.37 4.13 30.44
CA LEU A 302 44.71 4.71 30.30
C LEU A 302 45.04 5.65 31.46
N LEU A 303 44.09 6.49 31.90
CA LEU A 303 44.27 7.38 33.03
C LEU A 303 44.42 6.62 34.36
N LEU A 304 43.72 5.49 34.52
CA LEU A 304 43.88 4.60 35.68
C LEU A 304 45.22 3.84 35.66
N LEU A 305 45.75 3.49 34.49
CA LEU A 305 47.06 2.84 34.35
C LEU A 305 48.22 3.83 34.54
N VAL A 306 48.10 5.07 34.06
CA VAL A 306 49.14 6.11 34.25
C VAL A 306 49.13 6.64 35.70
N GLY A 307 47.98 6.64 36.37
CA GLY A 307 47.87 7.03 37.78
C GLY A 307 48.40 6.00 38.79
N ALA A 308 48.71 4.77 38.37
CA ALA A 308 49.16 3.70 39.25
C ALA A 308 50.70 3.58 39.38
N TRP A 309 51.47 4.35 38.60
CA TRP A 309 52.94 4.27 38.57
C TRP A 309 53.56 5.55 39.13
N SER A 310 53.41 5.76 40.43
CA SER A 310 54.25 6.69 41.19
C SER A 310 54.35 6.22 42.64
N CYS A 311 54.94 5.05 42.85
CA CYS A 311 55.66 4.68 44.07
C CYS A 311 56.53 3.44 43.79
N ALA A 312 57.79 3.48 44.25
CA ALA A 312 58.89 2.50 44.11
C ALA A 312 59.57 2.49 42.72
N GLY A 313 60.86 2.80 42.54
CA GLY A 313 61.99 2.83 43.47
C GLY A 313 62.94 1.65 43.23
N GLY A 314 63.94 1.86 42.35
CA GLY A 314 65.25 1.20 42.42
C GLY A 314 65.50 -0.06 41.57
N GLY A 315 66.59 -0.02 40.79
CA GLY A 315 67.40 -1.21 40.48
C GLY A 315 67.44 -1.69 39.02
N ASN A 316 68.46 -1.25 38.28
CA ASN A 316 69.06 -1.98 37.13
C ASN A 316 69.89 -3.18 37.68
N PRO A 317 70.30 -4.24 36.93
CA PRO A 317 70.69 -4.20 35.51
C PRO A 317 70.29 -5.39 34.60
N GLY A 318 70.15 -5.08 33.31
CA GLY A 318 70.78 -5.76 32.16
C GLY A 318 70.52 -7.25 31.91
N ILE A 319 69.77 -7.57 30.84
CA ILE A 319 69.95 -8.80 30.04
C ILE A 319 69.81 -8.46 28.54
N ARG A 320 70.81 -8.91 27.78
CA ARG A 320 70.96 -8.87 26.32
C ARG A 320 70.44 -10.21 25.78
N VAL A 321 69.49 -10.22 24.84
CA VAL A 321 69.22 -11.41 24.00
C VAL A 321 69.01 -10.94 22.56
N HIS A 322 69.59 -11.73 21.66
CA HIS A 322 69.83 -11.47 20.25
C HIS A 322 68.97 -12.42 19.41
N VAL A 323 68.50 -11.94 18.24
CA VAL A 323 68.12 -12.66 17.00
C VAL A 323 66.92 -13.61 17.03
N GLN A 324 65.91 -13.39 16.17
CA GLN A 324 65.74 -14.08 14.86
C GLN A 324 64.37 -13.72 14.23
N GLY A 325 64.36 -13.28 12.96
CA GLY A 325 63.16 -13.28 12.11
C GLY A 325 62.75 -14.70 11.71
N PRO A 326 61.58 -14.89 11.09
CA PRO A 326 61.55 -14.80 9.62
C PRO A 326 60.23 -14.27 8.99
N GLU A 327 60.41 -13.72 7.78
CA GLU A 327 59.65 -13.91 6.52
C GLU A 327 58.10 -13.91 6.48
N ASP A 328 57.59 -12.96 5.68
CA ASP A 328 56.33 -12.88 4.91
C ASP A 328 55.98 -14.16 4.08
N PRO A 329 54.82 -14.30 3.37
CA PRO A 329 53.86 -13.27 2.87
C PRO A 329 52.35 -13.64 2.91
N GLY A 330 51.49 -12.67 2.59
CA GLY A 330 50.07 -12.94 2.28
C GLY A 330 49.25 -11.71 1.86
N SER A 331 49.56 -11.15 0.68
CA SER A 331 48.81 -10.07 0.02
C SER A 331 47.51 -10.59 -0.63
N TRP A 332 46.39 -9.90 -0.39
CA TRP A 332 45.18 -9.98 -1.22
C TRP A 332 44.70 -8.56 -1.54
N ASP A 333 44.96 -8.14 -2.78
CA ASP A 333 44.40 -6.96 -3.42
C ASP A 333 42.92 -7.18 -3.73
N MET A 334 42.06 -6.23 -3.30
CA MET A 334 40.63 -6.22 -3.65
C MET A 334 40.37 -5.12 -4.68
N HIS A 335 40.02 -5.55 -5.89
CA HIS A 335 39.68 -4.72 -7.04
C HIS A 335 38.51 -3.76 -6.75
N THR A 336 38.75 -2.47 -6.95
CA THR A 336 37.72 -1.43 -7.07
C THR A 336 37.07 -1.46 -8.45
N HIS A 337 35.80 -1.87 -8.55
CA HIS A 337 34.98 -1.65 -9.74
C HIS A 337 34.18 -0.34 -9.60
N LYS A 338 34.63 0.68 -10.33
CA LYS A 338 34.04 2.01 -10.41
C LYS A 338 33.02 2.02 -11.55
N HIS A 339 31.73 1.81 -11.26
CA HIS A 339 30.67 2.04 -12.25
C HIS A 339 30.17 3.49 -12.15
N ARG A 340 30.40 4.20 -13.25
CA ARG A 340 30.03 5.59 -13.51
C ARG A 340 28.74 5.56 -14.31
N THR A 341 27.61 5.95 -13.73
CA THR A 341 26.35 6.08 -14.48
C THR A 341 25.99 7.55 -14.62
N LYS A 342 25.89 7.99 -15.88
CA LYS A 342 25.59 9.36 -16.31
C LYS A 342 24.15 9.73 -15.92
N LEU A 343 23.99 10.89 -15.28
CA LEU A 343 22.73 11.63 -15.27
C LEU A 343 22.48 12.24 -16.66
N SER A 344 21.40 11.83 -17.32
CA SER A 344 20.83 12.54 -18.47
C SER A 344 19.86 13.61 -17.97
N ARG A 345 20.21 14.86 -18.27
CA ARG A 345 19.43 16.07 -18.03
C ARG A 345 18.29 16.14 -19.06
N ILE A 346 17.04 16.17 -18.61
CA ILE A 346 15.88 16.45 -19.48
C ILE A 346 15.79 17.97 -19.63
N HIS A 347 15.90 18.44 -20.87
CA HIS A 347 15.58 19.80 -21.28
C HIS A 347 14.06 19.94 -21.39
N THR A 348 13.51 20.92 -20.70
CA THR A 348 12.22 21.52 -21.02
C THR A 348 12.46 22.62 -22.05
N ASP A 349 11.81 22.51 -23.22
CA ASP A 349 11.61 23.63 -24.11
C ASP A 349 10.12 23.99 -24.15
N THR A 350 9.92 25.30 -24.18
CA THR A 350 8.70 26.11 -24.35
C THR A 350 7.93 25.84 -25.62
#